data_AF-A0A7H8M0M7-F1
#
_entry.id   AF-A0A7H8M0M7-F1
#
_cell.length_a   1.000
_cell.length_b   1.000
_cell.length_c   1.000
_cell.angle_alpha   90.00
_cell.angle_beta   90.00
_cell.angle_gamma   90.00
#
_symmetry.space_group_name_H-M   'P 1'
#
loop_
_entity.id
_entity.type
_entity.pdbx_description
1 polymer ?
#
loop_
_entity_poly.entity_id
_entity_poly.type
_entity_poly.pdbx_seq_one_letter_code
_entity_poly.pdbx_strand_id
1 'polypeptide(L)'
;MTGEQPPAEAWADEAAGDTAAANEAHVLEVLAGLDGWAPRLIAADPHGACSGRPAVLITRLPGRADITSADPRAAAVQQGRVLARLHAVPTARLTGFRDGMAAASASVAAPVQMCGLAPTRP
;
A
#
# COMPACT_ATOMS: atom_id res chain seq x y z
N MET A 1 -4.93 -21.29 29.07
CA MET A 1 -5.19 -20.12 28.21
C MET A 1 -4.47 -20.40 26.89
N THR A 2 -5.09 -21.24 26.06
CA THR A 2 -4.51 -21.79 24.83
C THR A 2 -5.07 -20.92 23.70
N GLY A 3 -4.23 -20.07 23.12
CA GLY A 3 -4.61 -19.25 21.98
C GLY A 3 -4.69 -20.13 20.75
N GLU A 4 -5.90 -20.43 20.31
CA GLU A 4 -6.16 -21.16 19.08
C GLU A 4 -5.82 -20.23 17.90
N GLN A 5 -4.70 -20.52 17.23
CA GLN A 5 -4.29 -19.81 16.03
C GLN A 5 -5.25 -20.22 14.90
N PRO A 6 -5.91 -19.27 14.20
CA PRO A 6 -6.88 -19.63 13.17
C PRO A 6 -6.20 -20.43 12.04
N PRO A 7 -6.94 -21.35 11.39
CA PRO A 7 -6.41 -22.14 10.29
C PRO A 7 -5.96 -21.22 9.15
N ALA A 8 -4.88 -21.58 8.45
CA ALA A 8 -4.27 -20.77 7.37
C ALA A 8 -5.26 -20.37 6.25
N GLU A 9 -6.35 -21.12 6.12
CA GLU A 9 -7.45 -20.88 5.18
C GLU A 9 -8.29 -19.63 5.53
N ALA A 10 -8.33 -19.24 6.81
CA ALA A 10 -9.07 -18.07 7.29
C ALA A 10 -8.46 -16.74 6.81
N TRP A 11 -7.19 -16.72 6.41
CA TRP A 11 -6.52 -15.55 5.81
C TRP A 11 -6.48 -15.59 4.27
N ALA A 12 -6.93 -16.70 3.66
CA ALA A 12 -6.90 -16.87 2.21
C ALA A 12 -8.07 -16.15 1.52
N ASP A 13 -9.21 -16.00 2.21
CA ASP A 13 -10.41 -15.34 1.68
C ASP A 13 -10.21 -13.82 1.52
N GLU A 14 -9.31 -13.21 2.30
CA GLU A 14 -8.98 -11.77 2.25
C GLU A 14 -8.18 -11.36 0.99
N ALA A 15 -7.55 -12.31 0.29
CA ALA A 15 -6.70 -12.01 -0.87
C ALA A 15 -7.46 -11.97 -2.21
N ALA A 16 -8.70 -12.46 -2.25
CA ALA A 16 -9.50 -12.47 -3.47
C ALA A 16 -9.91 -11.04 -3.85
N GLY A 17 -9.21 -10.47 -4.86
CA GLY A 17 -9.42 -9.10 -5.31
C GLY A 17 -8.44 -8.07 -4.74
N ASP A 18 -7.40 -8.51 -4.01
CA ASP A 18 -6.33 -7.61 -3.58
C ASP A 18 -5.53 -7.13 -4.80
N THR A 19 -5.65 -5.83 -5.10
CA THR A 19 -4.94 -5.16 -6.20
C THR A 19 -3.65 -4.50 -5.73
N ALA A 20 -3.26 -4.65 -4.45
CA ALA A 20 -2.10 -3.97 -3.87
C ALA A 20 -0.81 -4.27 -4.63
N ALA A 21 -0.53 -5.54 -4.95
CA ALA A 21 0.68 -5.90 -5.68
C ALA A 21 0.73 -5.28 -7.10
N ALA A 22 -0.40 -5.25 -7.81
CA ALA A 22 -0.48 -4.61 -9.13
C ALA A 22 -0.30 -3.09 -9.05
N ASN A 23 -0.93 -2.46 -8.06
CA ASN A 23 -0.81 -1.02 -7.83
C ASN A 23 0.61 -0.64 -7.40
N GLU A 24 1.22 -1.42 -6.51
CA GLU A 24 2.59 -1.19 -6.04
C GLU A 24 3.61 -1.34 -7.17
N ALA A 25 3.47 -2.36 -8.01
CA ALA A 25 4.30 -2.51 -9.22
C ALA A 25 4.23 -1.26 -10.11
N HIS A 26 3.01 -0.78 -10.40
CA HIS A 26 2.80 0.44 -11.19
C HIS A 26 3.44 1.68 -10.54
N VAL A 27 3.28 1.85 -9.22
CA VAL A 27 3.94 2.94 -8.46
C VAL A 27 5.45 2.88 -8.63
N LEU A 28 6.06 1.72 -8.41
CA LEU A 28 7.50 1.56 -8.45
C LEU A 28 8.08 1.77 -9.86
N GLU A 29 7.36 1.41 -10.92
CA GLU A 29 7.74 1.73 -12.30
C GLU A 29 7.74 3.23 -12.55
N VAL A 30 6.71 3.95 -12.09
CA VAL A 30 6.64 5.41 -12.23
C VAL A 30 7.73 6.12 -11.42
N LEU A 31 8.04 5.60 -10.23
CA LEU A 31 9.08 6.15 -9.35
C LEU A 31 10.51 5.72 -9.73
N ALA A 32 10.69 4.81 -10.68
CA ALA A 32 12.01 4.30 -11.10
C ALA A 32 12.98 5.42 -11.56
N GLY A 33 12.47 6.61 -11.88
CA GLY A 33 13.23 7.80 -12.25
C GLY A 33 13.62 8.73 -11.09
N LEU A 34 13.39 8.36 -9.83
CA LEU A 34 13.75 9.19 -8.66
C LEU A 34 15.22 9.00 -8.22
N ASP A 35 16.17 8.77 -9.13
CA ASP A 35 17.62 8.73 -8.85
C ASP A 35 18.04 7.91 -7.60
N GLY A 36 17.40 6.75 -7.38
CA GLY A 36 17.73 5.85 -6.28
C GLY A 36 17.10 6.22 -4.93
N TRP A 37 16.11 7.11 -4.89
CA TRP A 37 15.32 7.42 -3.70
C TRP A 37 14.16 6.45 -3.46
N ALA A 38 13.83 5.64 -4.45
CA ALA A 38 12.87 4.56 -4.35
C ALA A 38 13.53 3.22 -4.70
N PRO A 39 13.07 2.11 -4.10
CA PRO A 39 13.37 0.78 -4.61
C PRO A 39 12.98 0.65 -6.09
N ARG A 40 13.77 -0.09 -6.87
CA ARG A 40 13.39 -0.47 -8.23
C ARG A 40 12.62 -1.79 -8.20
N LEU A 41 11.59 -1.90 -9.02
CA LEU A 41 10.91 -3.17 -9.27
C LEU A 41 11.83 -4.14 -10.00
N ILE A 42 11.84 -5.40 -9.57
CA ILE A 42 12.54 -6.52 -10.21
C ILE A 42 11.52 -7.47 -10.86
N ALA A 43 10.44 -7.78 -10.14
CA ALA A 43 9.35 -8.64 -10.63
C ALA A 43 8.05 -8.33 -9.88
N ALA A 44 6.93 -8.69 -10.48
CA ALA A 44 5.60 -8.64 -9.86
C ALA A 44 4.85 -9.95 -10.12
N ASP A 45 4.17 -10.46 -9.10
CA ASP A 45 3.25 -11.58 -9.18
C ASP A 45 1.90 -11.15 -8.59
N PRO A 46 1.09 -10.37 -9.32
CA PRO A 46 -0.14 -9.78 -8.79
C PRO A 46 -1.23 -10.81 -8.49
N HIS A 47 -1.09 -12.04 -8.99
CA HIS A 47 -2.06 -13.12 -8.79
C HIS A 47 -1.53 -14.25 -7.89
N GLY A 48 -0.29 -14.17 -7.44
CA GLY A 48 0.32 -15.20 -6.60
C GLY A 48 0.60 -16.52 -7.33
N ALA A 49 0.71 -16.52 -8.66
CA ALA A 49 0.93 -17.73 -9.45
C ALA A 49 2.29 -18.39 -9.16
N CYS A 50 3.27 -17.61 -8.74
CA CYS A 50 4.63 -18.05 -8.40
C CYS A 50 4.87 -18.04 -6.88
N SER A 51 4.36 -17.04 -6.14
CA SER A 51 4.58 -16.88 -4.70
C SER A 51 3.49 -17.44 -3.80
N GLY A 52 2.38 -17.96 -4.37
CA GLY A 52 1.22 -18.44 -3.63
C GLY A 52 0.32 -17.34 -3.05
N ARG A 53 0.74 -16.07 -3.18
CA ARG A 53 0.01 -14.85 -2.78
C ARG A 53 0.46 -13.66 -3.66
N PRO A 54 -0.38 -12.64 -3.87
CA PRO A 54 0.04 -11.42 -4.56
C PRO A 54 1.31 -10.82 -3.94
N ALA A 55 2.33 -10.55 -4.76
CA ALA A 55 3.62 -10.05 -4.26
C ALA A 55 4.39 -9.22 -5.31
N VAL A 56 5.32 -8.40 -4.83
CA VAL A 56 6.34 -7.73 -5.66
C VAL A 56 7.74 -8.02 -5.13
N LEU A 57 8.72 -8.05 -6.02
CA LEU A 57 10.13 -8.16 -5.70
C LEU A 57 10.83 -6.87 -6.09
N ILE A 58 11.58 -6.28 -5.15
CA ILE A 58 12.21 -4.97 -5.30
C ILE A 58 13.68 -4.99 -4.88
N THR A 59 14.47 -4.03 -5.36
CA THR A 59 15.83 -3.81 -4.85
C THR A 59 15.79 -3.32 -3.40
N ARG A 60 16.75 -3.74 -2.58
CA ARG A 60 16.93 -3.14 -1.25
C ARG A 60 17.41 -1.69 -1.38
N LEU A 61 16.64 -0.75 -0.84
CA LEU A 61 17.06 0.65 -0.72
C LEU A 61 18.09 0.80 0.42
N PRO A 62 19.32 1.29 0.16
CA PRO A 62 20.29 1.54 1.22
C PRO A 62 19.78 2.60 2.20
N GLY A 63 19.87 2.32 3.49
CA GLY A 63 19.45 3.26 4.53
C GLY A 63 19.15 2.55 5.85
N ARG A 64 18.75 3.35 6.83
CA ARG A 64 18.26 2.89 8.14
C ARG A 64 16.93 3.58 8.40
N ALA A 65 15.92 2.80 8.77
CA ALA A 65 14.70 3.36 9.34
C ALA A 65 15.04 3.90 10.73
N ASP A 66 15.13 5.22 10.85
CA ASP A 66 15.32 5.90 12.13
C ASP A 66 13.99 6.55 12.56
N ILE A 67 13.17 5.75 13.25
CA ILE A 67 11.86 6.17 13.76
C ILE A 67 11.96 6.85 15.14
N THR A 68 13.11 6.77 15.80
CA THR A 68 13.38 7.34 17.13
C THR A 68 14.59 8.27 17.07
N SER A 69 14.57 9.20 16.11
CA SER A 69 15.73 10.05 15.88
C SER A 69 16.09 10.88 17.10
N ALA A 70 17.38 10.98 17.42
CA ALA A 70 17.88 11.76 18.54
C ALA A 70 17.62 13.28 18.39
N ASP A 71 17.42 13.74 17.15
CA ASP A 71 16.93 15.09 16.84
C ASP A 71 15.67 15.00 15.95
N PRO A 72 14.48 14.89 16.56
CA PRO A 72 13.22 14.79 15.82
C PRO A 72 12.93 16.01 14.93
N ARG A 73 13.41 17.20 15.31
CA ARG A 73 13.17 18.42 14.52
C ARG A 73 13.97 18.38 13.23
N ALA A 74 15.26 18.05 13.30
CA ALA A 74 16.07 17.90 12.10
C ALA A 74 15.54 16.79 11.17
N ALA A 75 15.12 15.65 11.76
CA ALA A 75 14.49 14.56 11.02
C ALA A 75 13.21 15.02 10.30
N ALA A 76 12.33 15.74 10.97
CA ALA A 76 11.11 16.27 10.37
C ALA A 76 11.38 17.26 9.22
N VAL A 77 12.38 18.14 9.36
CA VAL A 77 12.79 19.06 8.28
C VAL A 77 13.29 18.27 7.06
N GLN A 78 14.09 17.23 7.29
CA GLN A 78 14.59 16.39 6.20
C GLN A 78 13.45 15.62 5.52
N GLN A 79 12.53 15.04 6.29
CA GLN A 79 11.32 14.39 5.76
C GLN A 79 10.49 15.35 4.93
N GLY A 80 10.26 16.58 5.42
CA GLY A 80 9.52 17.62 4.68
C GLY A 80 10.17 17.95 3.33
N ARG A 81 11.51 18.01 3.25
CA ARG A 81 12.23 18.22 1.99
C ARG A 81 12.06 17.07 1.02
N VAL A 82 12.10 15.83 1.50
CA VAL A 82 11.87 14.64 0.66
C VAL A 82 10.45 14.61 0.13
N LEU A 83 9.46 14.87 0.99
CA LEU A 83 8.05 14.96 0.58
C LEU A 83 7.84 16.06 -0.46
N ALA A 84 8.38 17.26 -0.23
CA ALA A 84 8.29 18.35 -1.21
C ALA A 84 8.87 17.96 -2.58
N ARG A 85 9.97 17.19 -2.60
CA ARG A 85 10.56 16.68 -3.84
C ARG A 85 9.69 15.63 -4.51
N LEU A 86 9.09 14.71 -3.75
CA LEU A 86 8.13 13.74 -4.28
C LEU A 86 6.91 14.44 -4.90
N HIS A 87 6.38 15.47 -4.24
CA HIS A 87 5.27 16.28 -4.75
C HIS A 87 5.63 17.11 -5.99
N ALA A 88 6.91 17.32 -6.27
CA ALA A 88 7.37 18.00 -7.48
C ALA A 88 7.43 17.07 -8.72
N VAL A 89 7.20 15.76 -8.58
CA VAL A 89 7.14 14.84 -9.71
C VAL A 89 5.97 15.21 -10.62
N PRO A 90 6.18 15.37 -11.94
CA PRO A 90 5.10 15.72 -12.85
C PRO A 90 3.95 14.72 -12.80
N THR A 91 2.73 15.20 -12.58
CA THR A 91 1.51 14.37 -12.50
C THR A 91 1.22 13.62 -13.80
N ALA A 92 1.71 14.09 -14.94
CA ALA A 92 1.66 13.37 -16.21
C ALA A 92 2.40 12.01 -16.17
N ARG A 93 3.34 11.80 -15.24
CA ARG A 93 3.95 10.50 -14.98
C ARG A 93 3.10 9.61 -14.08
N LEU A 94 2.15 10.19 -13.36
CA LEU A 94 1.28 9.53 -12.38
C LEU A 94 -0.10 9.17 -12.97
N THR A 95 -0.22 9.05 -14.29
CA THR A 95 -1.50 8.65 -14.91
C THR A 95 -1.85 7.20 -14.56
N GLY A 96 -3.12 6.94 -14.29
CA GLY A 96 -3.61 5.59 -13.96
C GLY A 96 -3.57 5.24 -12.47
N PHE A 97 -3.01 6.10 -11.60
CA PHE A 97 -3.17 5.95 -10.16
C PHE A 97 -4.57 6.37 -9.71
N ARG A 98 -5.09 5.63 -8.73
CA ARG A 98 -6.29 6.04 -8.00
C ARG A 98 -6.03 7.38 -7.30
N ASP A 99 -6.93 8.33 -7.45
CA ASP A 99 -6.91 9.54 -6.63
C ASP A 99 -7.26 9.16 -5.19
N GLY A 100 -6.23 9.13 -4.33
CA GLY A 100 -6.35 8.78 -2.92
C GLY A 100 -7.24 9.75 -2.12
N MET A 101 -7.30 11.02 -2.53
CA MET A 101 -8.14 12.02 -1.85
C MET A 101 -9.61 11.80 -2.22
N ALA A 102 -9.91 11.62 -3.51
CA ALA A 102 -11.27 11.28 -3.95
C ALA A 102 -11.74 9.93 -3.38
N ALA A 103 -10.84 8.95 -3.31
CA ALA A 103 -11.06 7.64 -2.71
C ALA A 103 -11.39 7.68 -1.22
N ALA A 104 -10.63 8.45 -0.44
CA ALA A 104 -10.85 8.62 0.99
C ALA A 104 -12.19 9.33 1.25
N SER A 105 -12.51 10.36 0.47
CA SER A 105 -13.80 11.05 0.56
C SER A 105 -14.98 10.12 0.22
N ALA A 106 -14.85 9.25 -0.77
CA ALA A 106 -15.88 8.27 -1.11
C ALA A 106 -16.06 7.19 -0.02
N SER A 107 -14.99 6.76 0.64
CA SER A 107 -15.05 5.82 1.76
C SER A 107 -15.73 6.42 3.00
N VAL A 108 -15.57 7.73 3.22
CA VAL A 108 -16.26 8.46 4.30
C VAL A 108 -17.74 8.69 3.97
N ALA A 109 -18.08 8.83 2.69
CA ALA A 109 -19.45 9.05 2.22
C ALA A 109 -20.28 7.76 2.08
N ALA A 110 -19.65 6.58 2.07
CA ALA A 110 -20.37 5.31 1.99
C ALA A 110 -21.15 5.08 3.30
N PRO A 111 -22.49 4.91 3.25
CA PRO A 111 -23.23 4.55 4.45
C PRO A 111 -22.75 3.17 4.92
N VAL A 112 -22.53 3.04 6.24
CA VAL A 112 -22.32 1.73 6.87
C VAL A 112 -23.52 0.87 6.51
N GLN A 113 -23.32 -0.08 5.60
CA GLN A 113 -24.33 -1.07 5.26
C GLN A 113 -24.40 -2.05 6.43
N MET A 114 -25.13 -1.65 7.47
CA MET A 114 -25.55 -2.53 8.55
C MET A 114 -26.33 -3.66 7.89
N CYS A 115 -25.73 -4.86 7.85
CA CYS A 115 -26.39 -6.09 7.48
C CYS A 115 -27.59 -6.28 8.42
N GLY A 116 -28.76 -5.81 7.97
CA GLY A 116 -30.02 -5.95 8.66
C GLY A 116 -30.41 -7.41 8.68
N LEU A 117 -30.31 -8.01 9.86
CA LEU A 117 -30.91 -9.27 10.24
C LEU A 117 -32.40 -9.25 9.81
N ALA A 118 -32.77 -10.11 8.86
CA ALA A 118 -34.17 -10.23 8.44
C ALA A 118 -35.00 -10.76 9.63
N PRO A 119 -36.13 -10.13 10.00
CA PRO A 119 -37.02 -10.67 11.01
C PRO A 119 -37.74 -11.90 10.45
N THR A 120 -37.49 -13.07 11.04
CA THR A 120 -38.32 -14.26 10.88
C THR A 120 -39.72 -13.95 11.41
N ARG A 121 -40.73 -13.96 10.54
CA ARG A 121 -42.14 -13.93 10.95
C ARG A 121 -42.62 -15.34 11.31
N PRO A 122 -43.55 -15.47 12.28
CA PRO A 122 -44.09 -16.74 12.76
C PRO A 122 -44.99 -17.43 11.73
#